data_AF-K1JQ01-F1
#
_entry.id   AF-K1JQ01-F1
#
_cell.length_a   1.000
_cell.length_b   1.000
_cell.length_c   1.000
_cell.angle_alpha   90.00
_cell.angle_beta   90.00
_cell.angle_gamma   90.00
#
_symmetry.space_group_name_H-M   'P 1'
#
loop_
_entity.id
_entity.type
_entity.pdbx_description
1 polymer ?
#
loop_
_entity_poly.entity_id
_entity_poly.type
_entity_poly.pdbx_seq_one_letter_code
_entity_poly.pdbx_strand_id
1 'polypeptide(L)'
;MSKINAQQLATLIDKIGGKENIATVSHCLTRLRFVLNDPAKADSKAIETIPAVKGSFTQGGQFQVVIGNEVEQWYKALTEQLGVSGGSKETAKQAARQNMNPLERGISHLAEIFVPLLPAIITGGLILGFRNVIGDIKMFDDGTHTLTEISQFWAQVHAFLWLLGEAIFHFLPVGVCWSAVKKMGGSEILGIVLGVTLVSPQLMNAYGIGQQTPEVWDFGLFVIQKVGYQAQVIPALLAGVFLAWVETNLKRIIPAYLYLVIVPFVSLLLAVIVAHAFIGPFGRWIGDGVGFAAKAAMTGSFAPIGAALFGFLYAPLVITGIHHTTNAVDLQLMQSMGGTPIWPLIALSNIAQASAVVGIILISRKENEREISVPAAISAYLGVTEPAMYGINLKYKFPMLCAMVGSSLAALICGFAGVMANGIGVGGLPGILSIQPQYWAVYSLAMLVAIVVPVVLTLLVYKRQQAAGKLAQASA
;
A
#
# COMPACT_ATOMS: atom_id res chain seq x y z
N MET A 1 -9.43 30.49 18.76
CA MET A 1 -8.70 30.66 17.49
C MET A 1 -7.25 30.92 17.85
N SER A 2 -6.37 29.92 17.77
CA SER A 2 -4.96 30.13 18.07
C SER A 2 -4.40 31.09 17.02
N LYS A 3 -3.94 32.26 17.47
CA LYS A 3 -3.21 33.18 16.59
C LYS A 3 -1.93 32.45 16.18
N ILE A 4 -1.84 32.03 14.92
CA ILE A 4 -0.56 31.56 14.38
C ILE A 4 0.47 32.64 14.67
N ASN A 5 1.54 32.27 15.37
CA ASN A 5 2.58 33.20 15.72
C ASN A 5 3.40 33.48 14.44
N ALA A 6 3.22 34.66 13.86
CA ALA A 6 3.93 35.08 12.64
C ALA A 6 5.46 34.92 12.76
N GLN A 7 6.01 35.02 13.97
CA GLN A 7 7.43 34.77 14.25
C GLN A 7 7.82 33.31 14.00
N GLN A 8 6.97 32.36 14.39
CA GLN A 8 7.21 30.93 14.19
C GLN A 8 7.15 30.57 12.70
N LEU A 9 6.21 31.17 11.97
CA LEU A 9 6.08 30.98 10.52
C LEU A 9 7.32 31.53 9.78
N ALA A 10 7.77 32.74 10.15
CA ALA A 10 8.98 33.32 9.58
C ALA A 10 10.22 32.47 9.89
N THR A 11 10.33 31.96 11.11
CA THR A 11 11.41 31.04 11.51
C THR A 11 11.37 29.75 10.69
N LEU A 12 10.18 29.19 10.44
CA LEU A 12 10.03 28.00 9.62
C LEU A 12 10.55 28.25 8.18
N ILE A 13 10.16 29.37 7.56
CA ILE A 13 10.61 29.72 6.21
C ILE A 13 12.13 29.92 6.15
N ASP A 14 12.71 30.63 7.12
CA ASP A 14 14.16 30.83 7.25
C ASP A 14 14.90 29.50 7.35
N LYS A 15 14.47 28.62 8.26
CA LYS A 15 15.14 27.33 8.50
C LYS A 15 14.91 26.29 7.41
N ILE A 16 13.93 26.48 6.54
CA ILE A 16 13.75 25.67 5.33
C ILE A 16 14.72 26.12 4.21
N GLY A 17 15.41 27.25 4.38
CA GLY A 17 16.37 27.79 3.42
C GLY A 17 15.82 28.96 2.59
N GLY A 18 14.75 29.62 3.05
CA GLY A 18 14.16 30.79 2.41
C GLY A 18 12.99 30.48 1.47
N LYS A 19 12.33 31.54 0.99
CA LYS A 19 11.15 31.42 0.10
C LYS A 19 11.53 30.83 -1.25
N GLU A 20 12.70 31.23 -1.75
CA GLU A 20 13.34 30.79 -2.96
C GLU A 20 13.72 29.31 -2.95
N ASN A 21 13.84 28.70 -1.78
CA ASN A 21 14.08 27.26 -1.68
C ASN A 21 12.78 26.44 -1.79
N ILE A 22 11.61 27.07 -1.69
CA ILE A 22 10.31 26.38 -1.72
C ILE A 22 9.80 26.36 -3.17
N ALA A 23 9.94 25.20 -3.83
CA ALA A 23 9.38 25.00 -5.17
C ALA A 23 7.85 24.92 -5.13
N THR A 24 7.33 24.09 -4.22
CA THR A 24 5.88 24.00 -3.97
C THR A 24 5.64 23.62 -2.51
N VAL A 25 4.45 23.95 -2.02
CA VAL A 25 3.98 23.50 -0.71
C VAL A 25 2.56 22.95 -0.83
N SER A 26 2.30 21.86 -0.14
CA SER A 26 0.98 21.25 -0.01
C SER A 26 0.77 20.79 1.43
N HIS A 27 -0.41 20.29 1.76
CA HIS A 27 -0.65 19.71 3.08
C HIS A 27 -1.54 18.47 3.01
N CYS A 28 -1.47 17.67 4.07
CA CYS A 28 -2.45 16.62 4.37
C CYS A 28 -3.17 16.95 5.67
N LEU A 29 -3.76 15.96 6.35
CA LEU A 29 -4.49 16.15 7.61
C LEU A 29 -3.63 16.68 8.76
N THR A 30 -2.32 16.38 8.78
CA THR A 30 -1.46 16.71 9.94
C THR A 30 -0.09 17.30 9.58
N ARG A 31 0.25 17.41 8.28
CA ARG A 31 1.61 17.76 7.83
C ARG A 31 1.61 18.76 6.69
N LEU A 32 2.51 19.74 6.76
CA LEU A 32 2.96 20.53 5.62
C LEU A 32 3.98 19.69 4.83
N ARG A 33 3.93 19.78 3.51
CA ARG A 33 4.79 19.05 2.58
C ARG A 33 5.42 20.03 1.62
N PHE A 34 6.71 20.27 1.81
CA PHE A 34 7.52 21.15 1.00
C PHE A 34 8.27 20.34 -0.04
N VAL A 35 8.19 20.78 -1.29
CA VAL A 35 9.17 20.40 -2.29
C VAL A 35 10.22 21.49 -2.32
N LEU A 36 11.45 21.13 -2.01
CA LEU A 36 12.56 22.07 -1.93
C LEU A 36 13.40 22.00 -3.20
N ASN A 37 13.87 23.17 -3.66
CA ASN A 37 14.83 23.28 -4.76
C ASN A 37 16.19 22.68 -4.34
N ASP A 38 16.55 22.88 -3.07
CA ASP A 38 17.71 22.27 -2.44
C ASP A 38 17.33 21.73 -1.05
N PRO A 39 17.09 20.41 -0.93
CA PRO A 39 16.75 19.78 0.35
C PRO A 39 17.84 19.92 1.42
N ALA A 40 19.11 20.15 1.06
CA ALA A 40 20.21 20.23 2.02
C ALA A 40 20.18 21.54 2.85
N LYS A 41 19.46 22.56 2.38
CA LYS A 41 19.30 23.84 3.10
C LYS A 41 18.31 23.79 4.26
N ALA A 42 17.49 22.72 4.36
CA ALA A 42 16.52 22.60 5.44
C ALA A 42 17.17 22.12 6.74
N ASP A 43 17.22 22.99 7.74
CA ASP A 43 17.69 22.65 9.09
C ASP A 43 16.57 22.00 9.90
N SER A 44 16.47 20.68 9.75
CA SER A 44 15.47 19.85 10.44
C SER A 44 15.53 20.02 11.96
N LYS A 45 16.73 20.15 12.54
CA LYS A 45 16.90 20.27 13.99
C LYS A 45 16.39 21.60 14.49
N ALA A 46 16.70 22.69 13.79
CA ALA A 46 16.18 24.01 14.16
C ALA A 46 14.66 24.09 13.98
N ILE A 47 14.12 23.49 12.91
CA ILE A 47 12.67 23.47 12.65
C ILE A 47 11.91 22.76 13.77
N GLU A 48 12.45 21.67 14.31
CA GLU A 48 11.85 20.94 15.44
C GLU A 48 11.85 21.70 16.76
N THR A 49 12.58 22.82 16.88
CA THR A 49 12.51 23.70 18.07
C THR A 49 11.31 24.64 18.05
N ILE A 50 10.63 24.78 16.91
CA ILE A 50 9.45 25.63 16.78
C ILE A 50 8.31 24.98 17.58
N PRO A 51 7.66 25.68 18.54
CA PRO A 51 6.69 25.06 19.46
C PRO A 51 5.51 24.32 18.80
N ALA A 52 5.08 24.76 17.61
CA ALA A 52 4.00 24.13 16.86
C ALA A 52 4.46 22.91 16.03
N VAL A 53 5.77 22.76 15.81
CA VAL A 53 6.35 21.65 15.06
C VAL A 53 6.50 20.46 15.99
N LYS A 54 5.86 19.36 15.60
CA LYS A 54 5.83 18.12 16.37
C LYS A 54 6.86 17.09 15.87
N GLY A 55 7.50 17.37 14.73
CA GLY A 55 8.58 16.60 14.11
C GLY A 55 8.80 17.02 12.66
N SER A 56 9.94 16.65 12.09
CA SER A 56 10.26 16.86 10.67
C SER A 56 10.98 15.67 10.05
N PHE A 57 10.80 15.43 8.75
CA PHE A 57 11.50 14.37 8.03
C PHE A 57 11.40 14.57 6.51
N THR A 58 12.34 13.99 5.76
CA THR A 58 12.30 13.96 4.30
C THR A 58 11.82 12.59 3.82
N GLN A 59 10.81 12.58 2.97
CA GLN A 59 10.29 11.34 2.38
C GLN A 59 9.71 11.61 0.99
N GLY A 60 10.03 10.73 0.04
CA GLY A 60 9.49 10.81 -1.31
C GLY A 60 9.80 12.15 -1.99
N GLY A 61 11.03 12.65 -1.80
CA GLY A 61 11.48 13.92 -2.36
C GLY A 61 10.81 15.18 -1.77
N GLN A 62 10.02 15.03 -0.70
CA GLN A 62 9.37 16.12 0.02
C GLN A 62 9.93 16.23 1.44
N PHE A 63 10.24 17.45 1.85
CA PHE A 63 10.51 17.78 3.25
C PHE A 63 9.17 18.00 3.96
N GLN A 64 8.88 17.21 4.99
CA GLN A 64 7.60 17.22 5.70
C GLN A 64 7.76 17.75 7.12
N VAL A 65 6.84 18.63 7.51
CA VAL A 65 6.78 19.22 8.85
C VAL A 65 5.45 18.84 9.49
N VAL A 66 5.51 18.15 10.62
CA VAL A 66 4.33 17.69 11.37
C VAL A 66 3.84 18.82 12.25
N ILE A 67 2.63 19.32 11.99
CA ILE A 67 1.98 20.38 12.77
C ILE A 67 0.83 19.79 13.61
N GLY A 68 0.12 18.78 13.10
CA GLY A 68 -1.10 18.24 13.72
C GLY A 68 -2.36 18.93 13.21
N ASN A 69 -3.38 19.07 14.07
CA ASN A 69 -4.72 19.51 13.68
C ASN A 69 -4.77 20.97 13.16
N GLU A 70 -3.75 21.79 13.45
CA GLU A 70 -3.67 23.18 13.00
C GLU A 70 -3.06 23.35 11.59
N VAL A 71 -2.72 22.25 10.90
CA VAL A 71 -1.98 22.30 9.63
C VAL A 71 -2.65 23.16 8.55
N GLU A 72 -3.98 23.17 8.47
CA GLU A 72 -4.70 23.95 7.46
C GLU A 72 -4.50 25.45 7.67
N GLN A 73 -4.51 25.90 8.92
CA GLN A 73 -4.30 27.30 9.28
C GLN A 73 -2.86 27.71 8.94
N TRP A 74 -1.89 26.84 9.25
CA TRP A 74 -0.48 27.04 8.92
C TRP A 74 -0.25 27.11 7.41
N TYR A 75 -0.89 26.23 6.64
CA TYR A 75 -0.82 26.25 5.19
C TYR A 75 -1.33 27.56 4.61
N LYS A 76 -2.51 28.03 5.06
CA LYS A 76 -3.09 29.30 4.61
C LYS A 76 -2.14 30.48 4.86
N ALA A 77 -1.65 30.61 6.11
CA ALA A 77 -0.72 31.68 6.48
C ALA A 77 0.60 31.63 5.68
N LEU A 78 1.11 30.43 5.42
CA LEU A 78 2.33 30.21 4.65
C LEU A 78 2.13 30.58 3.16
N THR A 79 1.01 30.18 2.54
CA THR A 79 0.70 30.55 1.15
C THR A 79 0.48 32.06 0.98
N GLU A 80 -0.14 32.72 1.96
CA GLU A 80 -0.31 34.18 1.97
C GLU A 80 1.05 34.91 2.04
N GLN A 81 1.98 34.44 2.87
CA GLN A 81 3.32 35.03 2.96
C GLN A 81 4.22 34.74 1.76
N LEU A 82 4.09 33.57 1.15
CA LEU A 82 4.97 33.15 0.06
C LEU A 82 4.57 33.77 -1.28
N GLY A 83 3.30 34.15 -1.47
CA GLY A 83 2.80 34.62 -2.78
C GLY A 83 2.82 33.53 -3.86
N VAL A 84 3.19 32.30 -3.49
CA VAL A 84 3.17 31.12 -4.34
C VAL A 84 1.82 30.47 -4.14
N SER A 85 0.94 30.59 -5.14
CA SER A 85 -0.29 29.79 -5.16
C SER A 85 0.12 28.31 -5.14
N GLY A 86 -0.44 27.56 -4.20
CA GLY A 86 -0.14 26.14 -4.03
C GLY A 86 -0.16 25.44 -5.38
N GLY A 87 1.00 24.94 -5.82
CA GLY A 87 1.11 24.21 -7.07
C GLY A 87 0.07 23.10 -7.11
N SER A 88 -0.46 22.79 -8.29
CA SER A 88 -1.34 21.63 -8.43
C SER A 88 -0.65 20.41 -7.82
N LYS A 89 -1.41 19.46 -7.26
CA LYS A 89 -0.85 18.23 -6.70
C LYS A 89 0.12 17.53 -7.67
N GLU A 90 -0.07 17.72 -8.97
CA GLU A 90 0.77 17.15 -10.02
C GLU A 90 2.11 17.88 -10.20
N THR A 91 2.13 19.21 -10.12
CA THR A 91 3.40 19.97 -10.20
C THR A 91 4.25 19.73 -8.95
N ALA A 92 3.62 19.63 -7.78
CA ALA A 92 4.31 19.24 -6.54
C ALA A 92 4.89 17.82 -6.61
N LYS A 93 4.18 16.87 -7.21
CA LYS A 93 4.69 15.50 -7.42
C LYS A 93 5.88 15.47 -8.38
N GLN A 94 5.80 16.18 -9.51
CA GLN A 94 6.88 16.21 -10.49
C GLN A 94 8.15 16.81 -9.92
N ALA A 95 8.03 17.93 -9.19
CA ALA A 95 9.16 18.57 -8.53
C ALA A 95 9.76 17.67 -7.43
N ALA A 96 8.93 16.98 -6.63
CA ALA A 96 9.41 16.05 -5.61
C ALA A 96 10.25 14.90 -6.21
N ARG A 97 9.88 14.40 -7.39
CA ARG A 97 10.63 13.31 -8.06
C ARG A 97 12.04 13.71 -8.48
N GLN A 98 12.31 14.99 -8.70
CA GLN A 98 13.67 15.44 -9.04
C GLN A 98 14.66 15.19 -7.89
N ASN A 99 14.15 15.19 -6.66
CA ASN A 99 14.93 14.94 -5.45
C ASN A 99 15.05 13.44 -5.08
N MET A 100 14.50 12.53 -5.89
CA MET A 100 14.55 11.09 -5.65
C MET A 100 15.67 10.42 -6.47
N ASN A 101 16.31 9.40 -5.90
CA ASN A 101 17.25 8.58 -6.67
C ASN A 101 16.52 7.72 -7.73
N PRO A 102 17.22 7.14 -8.74
CA PRO A 102 16.57 6.40 -9.82
C PRO A 102 15.71 5.20 -9.36
N LEU A 103 16.15 4.51 -8.30
CA LEU A 103 15.43 3.38 -7.73
C LEU A 103 14.13 3.84 -7.04
N GLU A 104 14.22 4.88 -6.20
CA GLU A 104 13.07 5.52 -5.54
C GLU A 104 12.08 6.05 -6.57
N ARG A 105 12.55 6.66 -7.66
CA ARG A 105 11.70 7.11 -8.76
C ARG A 105 10.96 5.93 -9.39
N GLY A 106 11.67 4.86 -9.76
CA GLY A 106 11.07 3.66 -10.35
C GLY A 106 9.99 3.05 -9.45
N ILE A 107 10.26 2.97 -8.14
CA ILE A 107 9.30 2.45 -7.17
C ILE A 107 8.11 3.40 -6.97
N SER A 108 8.36 4.72 -6.92
CA SER A 108 7.28 5.72 -6.87
C SER A 108 6.36 5.63 -8.09
N HIS A 109 6.92 5.39 -9.28
CA HIS A 109 6.13 5.17 -10.49
C HIS A 109 5.23 3.93 -10.37
N LEU A 110 5.78 2.81 -9.87
CA LEU A 110 5.04 1.58 -9.66
C LEU A 110 3.93 1.76 -8.61
N ALA A 111 4.24 2.39 -7.47
CA ALA A 111 3.27 2.65 -6.40
C ALA A 111 2.08 3.49 -6.90
N GLU A 112 2.33 4.52 -7.73
CA GLU A 112 1.28 5.36 -8.28
C GLU A 112 0.32 4.62 -9.23
N ILE A 113 0.71 3.46 -9.77
CA ILE A 113 -0.19 2.60 -10.55
C ILE A 113 -1.13 1.82 -9.63
N PHE A 114 -0.68 1.39 -8.45
CA PHE A 114 -1.47 0.57 -7.55
C PHE A 114 -2.33 1.36 -6.57
N VAL A 115 -1.92 2.57 -6.16
CA VAL A 115 -2.67 3.40 -5.21
C VAL A 115 -4.13 3.62 -5.60
N PRO A 116 -4.48 3.95 -6.87
CA PRO A 116 -5.88 4.10 -7.28
C PRO A 116 -6.72 2.81 -7.16
N LEU A 117 -6.07 1.64 -7.10
CA LEU A 117 -6.73 0.33 -7.03
C LEU A 117 -6.99 -0.13 -5.59
N LEU A 118 -6.31 0.46 -4.61
CA LEU A 118 -6.41 0.07 -3.20
C LEU A 118 -7.85 0.06 -2.66
N PRO A 119 -8.70 1.08 -2.89
CA PRO A 119 -10.06 1.08 -2.35
C PRO A 119 -10.87 -0.13 -2.82
N ALA A 120 -10.75 -0.52 -4.09
CA ALA A 120 -11.43 -1.68 -4.66
C ALA A 120 -10.89 -2.98 -4.03
N ILE A 121 -9.57 -3.15 -4.00
CA ILE A 121 -8.93 -4.37 -3.48
C ILE A 121 -9.25 -4.56 -1.99
N ILE A 122 -9.16 -3.50 -1.18
CA ILE A 122 -9.50 -3.53 0.25
C ILE A 122 -10.97 -3.94 0.44
N THR A 123 -11.88 -3.35 -0.34
CA THR A 123 -13.31 -3.68 -0.30
C THR A 123 -13.52 -5.15 -0.68
N GLY A 124 -12.87 -5.63 -1.73
CA GLY A 124 -12.92 -7.03 -2.15
C GLY A 124 -12.42 -7.97 -1.07
N GLY A 125 -11.29 -7.67 -0.44
CA GLY A 125 -10.74 -8.49 0.64
C GLY A 125 -11.64 -8.56 1.87
N LEU A 126 -12.30 -7.46 2.24
CA LEU A 126 -13.31 -7.44 3.30
C LEU A 126 -14.54 -8.27 2.95
N ILE A 127 -15.02 -8.17 1.71
CA ILE A 127 -16.14 -8.95 1.21
C ILE A 127 -15.79 -10.44 1.27
N LEU A 128 -14.61 -10.84 0.79
CA LEU A 128 -14.14 -12.22 0.91
C LEU A 128 -14.03 -12.67 2.37
N GLY A 129 -13.49 -11.82 3.24
CA GLY A 129 -13.39 -12.14 4.66
C GLY A 129 -14.74 -12.35 5.34
N PHE A 130 -15.71 -11.49 5.04
CA PHE A 130 -17.08 -11.65 5.53
C PHE A 130 -17.75 -12.89 4.94
N ARG A 131 -17.51 -13.18 3.65
CA ARG A 131 -17.97 -14.41 3.01
C ARG A 131 -17.43 -15.64 3.71
N ASN A 132 -16.14 -15.67 4.05
CA ASN A 132 -15.55 -16.79 4.78
C ASN A 132 -16.25 -17.01 6.12
N VAL A 133 -16.52 -15.93 6.88
CA VAL A 133 -17.21 -16.01 8.17
C VAL A 133 -18.55 -16.72 8.05
N ILE A 134 -19.34 -16.40 7.04
CA ILE A 134 -20.68 -16.99 6.89
C ILE A 134 -20.66 -18.34 6.15
N GLY A 135 -19.74 -18.51 5.18
CA GLY A 135 -19.77 -19.59 4.20
C GLY A 135 -18.77 -20.71 4.42
N ASP A 136 -17.61 -20.42 5.02
CA ASP A 136 -16.48 -21.35 5.10
C ASP A 136 -16.14 -21.75 6.54
N ILE A 137 -16.51 -20.93 7.54
CA ILE A 137 -16.28 -21.24 8.95
C ILE A 137 -17.46 -22.04 9.50
N LYS A 138 -17.16 -23.25 9.97
CA LYS A 138 -18.13 -24.08 10.68
C LYS A 138 -18.26 -23.63 12.13
N MET A 139 -19.15 -22.67 12.37
CA MET A 139 -19.43 -22.12 13.71
C MET A 139 -20.65 -22.73 14.39
N PHE A 140 -21.43 -23.53 13.66
CA PHE A 140 -22.72 -24.05 14.12
C PHE A 140 -22.67 -25.57 14.24
N ASP A 141 -23.58 -26.11 15.07
CA ASP A 141 -23.70 -27.54 15.38
C ASP A 141 -22.36 -28.16 15.78
N ASP A 142 -21.79 -27.69 16.90
CA ASP A 142 -20.49 -28.14 17.42
C ASP A 142 -19.33 -28.07 16.40
N GLY A 143 -19.44 -27.14 15.44
CA GLY A 143 -18.43 -26.91 14.41
C GLY A 143 -18.56 -27.83 13.20
N THR A 144 -19.73 -28.44 12.97
CA THR A 144 -19.98 -29.25 11.77
C THR A 144 -20.56 -28.44 10.61
N HIS A 145 -21.29 -27.36 10.88
CA HIS A 145 -21.98 -26.56 9.87
C HIS A 145 -21.59 -25.09 9.83
N THR A 146 -21.62 -24.50 8.63
CA THR A 146 -21.46 -23.06 8.38
C THR A 146 -22.80 -22.35 8.44
N LEU A 147 -22.79 -21.01 8.54
CA LEU A 147 -24.04 -20.23 8.56
C LEU A 147 -24.85 -20.42 7.26
N THR A 148 -24.15 -20.58 6.13
CA THR A 148 -24.80 -20.83 4.84
C THR A 148 -25.46 -22.19 4.75
N GLU A 149 -24.98 -23.19 5.49
CA GLU A 149 -25.57 -24.55 5.47
C GLU A 149 -26.85 -24.61 6.29
N ILE A 150 -26.95 -23.83 7.37
CA ILE A 150 -28.13 -23.81 8.26
C ILE A 150 -29.14 -22.71 7.92
N SER A 151 -28.79 -21.76 7.04
CA SER A 151 -29.65 -20.62 6.69
C SER A 151 -29.66 -20.30 5.21
N GLN A 152 -30.83 -20.48 4.58
CA GLN A 152 -31.05 -20.15 3.17
C GLN A 152 -30.77 -18.66 2.87
N PHE A 153 -31.17 -17.74 3.76
CA PHE A 153 -30.91 -16.31 3.57
C PHE A 153 -29.40 -16.03 3.47
N TRP A 154 -28.63 -16.57 4.42
CA TRP A 154 -27.18 -16.35 4.43
C TRP A 154 -26.46 -17.06 3.29
N ALA A 155 -26.95 -18.21 2.82
CA ALA A 155 -26.47 -18.83 1.58
C ALA A 155 -26.61 -17.89 0.37
N GLN A 156 -27.75 -17.21 0.23
CA GLN A 156 -27.97 -16.26 -0.86
C GLN A 156 -27.14 -14.99 -0.69
N VAL A 157 -26.98 -14.48 0.54
CA VAL A 157 -26.06 -13.36 0.82
C VAL A 157 -24.63 -13.74 0.43
N HIS A 158 -24.17 -14.93 0.80
CA HIS A 158 -22.84 -15.43 0.46
C HIS A 158 -22.61 -15.52 -1.05
N ALA A 159 -23.59 -16.04 -1.79
CA ALA A 159 -23.55 -16.11 -3.25
C ALA A 159 -23.58 -14.72 -3.90
N PHE A 160 -24.46 -13.82 -3.44
CA PHE A 160 -24.55 -12.45 -3.95
C PHE A 160 -23.25 -11.66 -3.75
N LEU A 161 -22.60 -11.82 -2.58
CA LEU A 161 -21.33 -11.18 -2.29
C LEU A 161 -20.19 -11.65 -3.22
N TRP A 162 -20.27 -12.86 -3.80
CA TRP A 162 -19.29 -13.30 -4.79
C TRP A 162 -19.32 -12.45 -6.05
N LEU A 163 -20.48 -11.95 -6.47
CA LEU A 163 -20.59 -11.07 -7.64
C LEU A 163 -19.68 -9.84 -7.49
N LEU A 164 -19.63 -9.26 -6.28
CA LEU A 164 -18.75 -8.13 -5.97
C LEU A 164 -17.27 -8.55 -5.94
N GLY A 165 -16.97 -9.70 -5.32
CA GLY A 165 -15.61 -10.26 -5.29
C GLY A 165 -15.08 -10.55 -6.69
N GLU A 166 -15.90 -11.14 -7.56
CA GLU A 166 -15.57 -11.40 -8.95
C GLU A 166 -15.30 -10.10 -9.70
N ALA A 167 -16.18 -9.10 -9.60
CA ALA A 167 -15.97 -7.79 -10.23
C ALA A 167 -14.63 -7.13 -9.84
N ILE A 168 -14.15 -7.35 -8.62
CA ILE A 168 -12.90 -6.75 -8.12
C ILE A 168 -11.68 -7.58 -8.53
N PHE A 169 -11.70 -8.89 -8.27
CA PHE A 169 -10.53 -9.74 -8.42
C PHE A 169 -10.40 -10.33 -9.83
N HIS A 170 -11.49 -10.84 -10.41
CA HIS A 170 -11.48 -11.40 -11.76
C HIS A 170 -11.10 -10.32 -12.79
N PHE A 171 -11.70 -9.13 -12.66
CA PHE A 171 -11.47 -7.98 -13.55
C PHE A 171 -10.36 -7.04 -13.08
N LEU A 172 -9.54 -7.44 -12.10
CA LEU A 172 -8.40 -6.66 -11.64
C LEU A 172 -7.48 -6.16 -12.78
N PRO A 173 -7.20 -6.95 -13.85
CA PRO A 173 -6.47 -6.46 -15.03
C PRO A 173 -7.03 -5.18 -15.64
N VAL A 174 -8.35 -4.95 -15.58
CA VAL A 174 -9.00 -3.74 -16.09
C VAL A 174 -8.52 -2.51 -15.36
N GLY A 175 -8.55 -2.54 -14.02
CA GLY A 175 -8.05 -1.46 -13.19
C GLY A 175 -6.55 -1.23 -13.38
N VAL A 176 -5.76 -2.31 -13.47
CA VAL A 176 -4.31 -2.23 -13.68
C VAL A 176 -3.96 -1.58 -15.03
N CYS A 177 -4.58 -2.00 -16.13
CA CYS A 177 -4.36 -1.40 -17.44
C CYS A 177 -4.78 0.08 -17.47
N TRP A 178 -5.96 0.41 -16.95
CA TRP A 178 -6.42 1.81 -16.82
C TRP A 178 -5.40 2.67 -16.07
N SER A 179 -4.97 2.20 -14.89
CA SER A 179 -4.07 2.96 -14.03
C SER A 179 -2.67 3.09 -14.64
N ALA A 180 -2.14 2.04 -15.28
CA ALA A 180 -0.87 2.08 -15.99
C ALA A 180 -0.92 3.06 -17.18
N VAL A 181 -1.98 3.03 -17.97
CA VAL A 181 -2.15 3.93 -19.12
C VAL A 181 -2.30 5.38 -18.67
N LYS A 182 -3.14 5.63 -17.65
CA LYS A 182 -3.29 6.93 -17.01
C LYS A 182 -1.95 7.47 -16.53
N LYS A 183 -1.17 6.61 -15.85
CA LYS A 183 0.13 6.97 -15.30
C LYS A 183 1.14 7.40 -16.35
N MET A 184 1.08 6.78 -17.52
CA MET A 184 1.96 7.03 -18.67
C MET A 184 1.46 8.19 -19.55
N GLY A 185 0.30 8.77 -19.26
CA GLY A 185 -0.29 9.86 -20.05
C GLY A 185 -0.98 9.40 -21.34
N GLY A 186 -1.36 8.13 -21.43
CA GLY A 186 -2.18 7.59 -22.52
C GLY A 186 -3.68 7.80 -22.28
N SER A 187 -4.50 7.32 -23.22
CA SER A 187 -5.96 7.42 -23.16
C SER A 187 -6.53 6.39 -22.19
N GLU A 188 -7.03 6.85 -21.04
CA GLU A 188 -7.56 6.01 -19.95
C GLU A 188 -8.57 4.95 -20.45
N ILE A 189 -9.46 5.33 -21.37
CA ILE A 189 -10.47 4.43 -21.94
C ILE A 189 -9.85 3.26 -22.73
N LEU A 190 -8.74 3.47 -23.44
CA LEU A 190 -8.06 2.39 -24.15
C LEU A 190 -7.44 1.39 -23.17
N GLY A 191 -6.96 1.88 -22.01
CA GLY A 191 -6.50 1.01 -20.92
C GLY A 191 -7.62 0.11 -20.40
N ILE A 192 -8.82 0.67 -20.21
CA ILE A 192 -10.01 -0.12 -19.81
C ILE A 192 -10.34 -1.17 -20.87
N VAL A 193 -10.42 -0.77 -22.14
CA VAL A 193 -10.74 -1.69 -23.25
C VAL A 193 -9.71 -2.81 -23.36
N LEU A 194 -8.42 -2.50 -23.26
CA LEU A 194 -7.35 -3.51 -23.23
C LEU A 194 -7.56 -4.48 -22.07
N GLY A 195 -7.79 -3.97 -20.86
CA GLY A 195 -8.01 -4.82 -19.69
C GLY A 195 -9.23 -5.73 -19.82
N VAL A 196 -10.36 -5.22 -20.36
CA VAL A 196 -11.55 -6.04 -20.65
C VAL A 196 -11.23 -7.10 -21.69
N THR A 197 -10.44 -6.77 -22.71
CA THR A 197 -9.98 -7.73 -23.72
C THR A 197 -9.18 -8.87 -23.08
N LEU A 198 -8.28 -8.57 -22.15
CA LEU A 198 -7.45 -9.58 -21.46
C LEU A 198 -8.24 -10.55 -20.57
N VAL A 199 -9.45 -10.17 -20.14
CA VAL A 199 -10.32 -11.00 -19.28
C VAL A 199 -11.62 -11.41 -19.99
N SER A 200 -11.66 -11.25 -21.32
CA SER A 200 -12.85 -11.52 -22.12
C SER A 200 -13.33 -12.97 -21.96
N PRO A 201 -14.65 -13.22 -21.89
CA PRO A 201 -15.19 -14.58 -21.85
C PRO A 201 -14.98 -15.36 -23.16
N GLN A 202 -14.51 -14.70 -24.23
CA GLN A 202 -14.02 -15.38 -25.44
C GLN A 202 -12.71 -16.13 -25.22
N LEU A 203 -12.02 -15.86 -24.12
CA LEU A 203 -10.79 -16.51 -23.71
C LEU A 203 -11.10 -17.54 -22.63
N MET A 204 -10.37 -18.65 -22.65
CA MET A 204 -10.37 -19.60 -21.55
C MET A 204 -9.94 -18.86 -20.27
N ASN A 205 -10.73 -18.99 -19.21
CA ASN A 205 -10.42 -18.39 -17.93
C ASN A 205 -9.06 -18.91 -17.41
N ALA A 206 -8.22 -18.02 -16.90
CA ALA A 206 -6.93 -18.36 -16.33
C ALA A 206 -6.99 -19.43 -15.22
N TYR A 207 -8.10 -19.54 -14.49
CA TYR A 207 -8.32 -20.58 -13.48
C TYR A 207 -8.44 -22.00 -14.08
N GLY A 208 -8.75 -22.12 -15.38
CA GLY A 208 -8.81 -23.40 -16.10
C GLY A 208 -7.45 -23.93 -16.55
N ILE A 209 -6.37 -23.16 -16.39
CA ILE A 209 -5.01 -23.59 -16.79
C ILE A 209 -4.62 -24.85 -16.01
N GLY A 210 -4.15 -25.87 -16.72
CA GLY A 210 -3.78 -27.17 -16.13
C GLY A 210 -4.97 -28.12 -15.89
N GLN A 211 -6.20 -27.63 -16.02
CA GLN A 211 -7.43 -28.44 -15.96
C GLN A 211 -8.06 -28.62 -17.34
N GLN A 212 -7.91 -27.64 -18.21
CA GLN A 212 -8.46 -27.59 -19.56
C GLN A 212 -7.35 -27.27 -20.56
N THR A 213 -7.46 -27.84 -21.76
CA THR A 213 -6.56 -27.48 -22.86
C THR A 213 -7.10 -26.22 -23.53
N PRO A 214 -6.35 -25.11 -23.58
CA PRO A 214 -6.83 -23.89 -24.19
C PRO A 214 -6.97 -24.04 -25.70
N GLU A 215 -8.06 -23.50 -26.24
CA GLU A 215 -8.16 -23.25 -27.69
C GLU A 215 -7.03 -22.32 -28.15
N VAL A 216 -6.73 -22.37 -29.45
CA VAL A 216 -5.71 -21.51 -30.07
C VAL A 216 -6.30 -20.70 -31.23
N TRP A 217 -5.74 -19.51 -31.46
CA TRP A 217 -5.75 -18.91 -32.78
C TRP A 217 -4.60 -19.49 -33.58
N ASP A 218 -4.91 -20.22 -34.64
CA ASP A 218 -3.94 -20.81 -35.55
C ASP A 218 -3.79 -19.93 -36.80
N PHE A 219 -2.59 -19.38 -36.99
CA PHE A 219 -2.24 -18.55 -38.13
C PHE A 219 -1.43 -19.33 -39.20
N GLY A 220 -1.40 -20.66 -39.11
CA GLY A 220 -0.67 -21.59 -39.98
C GLY A 220 0.83 -21.69 -39.66
N LEU A 221 1.50 -20.55 -39.44
CA LEU A 221 2.94 -20.51 -39.10
C LEU A 221 3.22 -20.52 -37.60
N PHE A 222 2.27 -20.03 -36.80
CA PHE A 222 2.37 -19.97 -35.34
C PHE A 222 0.97 -19.99 -34.74
N VAL A 223 0.91 -20.36 -33.46
CA VAL A 223 -0.32 -20.42 -32.68
C VAL A 223 -0.24 -19.50 -31.48
N ILE A 224 -1.37 -18.91 -31.10
CA ILE A 224 -1.52 -18.13 -29.87
C ILE A 224 -2.64 -18.75 -29.05
N GLN A 225 -2.36 -19.07 -27.79
CA GLN A 225 -3.39 -19.64 -26.91
C GLN A 225 -4.43 -18.58 -26.54
N LYS A 226 -5.72 -18.94 -26.64
CA LYS A 226 -6.86 -18.12 -26.22
C LYS A 226 -7.04 -18.19 -24.71
N VAL A 227 -6.04 -17.72 -23.97
CA VAL A 227 -6.05 -17.75 -22.50
C VAL A 227 -6.18 -16.34 -21.97
N GLY A 228 -7.14 -16.16 -21.07
CA GLY A 228 -7.34 -14.90 -20.37
C GLY A 228 -6.30 -14.69 -19.28
N TYR A 229 -6.32 -13.49 -18.72
CA TYR A 229 -5.41 -13.05 -17.66
C TYR A 229 -6.18 -12.64 -16.41
N GLN A 230 -7.32 -13.28 -16.17
CA GLN A 230 -8.17 -13.04 -15.00
C GLN A 230 -7.32 -13.02 -13.74
N ALA A 231 -7.50 -11.96 -12.93
CA ALA A 231 -6.77 -11.70 -11.70
C ALA A 231 -5.22 -11.62 -11.80
N GLN A 232 -4.63 -11.65 -13.01
CA GLN A 232 -3.18 -11.55 -13.20
C GLN A 232 -2.73 -10.09 -13.37
N VAL A 233 -1.86 -9.64 -12.47
CA VAL A 233 -1.42 -8.24 -12.42
C VAL A 233 -0.24 -7.97 -13.35
N ILE A 234 0.78 -8.84 -13.36
CA ILE A 234 2.02 -8.59 -14.11
C ILE A 234 1.76 -8.53 -15.63
N PRO A 235 1.05 -9.49 -16.25
CA PRO A 235 0.64 -9.40 -17.65
C PRO A 235 -0.12 -8.10 -17.98
N ALA A 236 -1.10 -7.74 -17.14
CA ALA A 236 -1.92 -6.55 -17.34
C ALA A 236 -1.10 -5.25 -17.24
N LEU A 237 -0.20 -5.17 -16.27
CA LEU A 237 0.69 -4.03 -16.08
C LEU A 237 1.59 -3.83 -17.30
N LEU A 238 2.26 -4.89 -17.75
CA LEU A 238 3.15 -4.84 -18.91
C LEU A 238 2.37 -4.48 -20.19
N ALA A 239 1.17 -5.03 -20.37
CA ALA A 239 0.32 -4.72 -21.52
C ALA A 239 -0.16 -3.26 -21.50
N GLY A 240 -0.59 -2.75 -20.34
CA GLY A 240 -1.00 -1.35 -20.17
C GLY A 240 0.14 -0.36 -20.39
N VAL A 241 1.35 -0.66 -19.88
CA VAL A 241 2.55 0.15 -20.13
C VAL A 241 2.90 0.14 -21.63
N PHE A 242 2.85 -1.03 -22.27
CA PHE A 242 3.11 -1.15 -23.71
C PHE A 242 2.10 -0.36 -24.55
N LEU A 243 0.80 -0.48 -24.26
CA LEU A 243 -0.24 0.31 -24.92
C LEU A 243 0.03 1.81 -24.83
N ALA A 244 0.27 2.31 -23.62
CA ALA A 244 0.52 3.74 -23.42
C ALA A 244 1.81 4.20 -24.10
N TRP A 245 2.85 3.35 -24.08
CA TRP A 245 4.09 3.62 -24.80
C TRP A 245 3.85 3.70 -26.31
N VAL A 246 3.15 2.75 -26.93
CA VAL A 246 2.82 2.81 -28.36
C VAL A 246 1.98 4.05 -28.68
N GLU A 247 0.91 4.29 -27.91
CA GLU A 247 0.00 5.41 -28.14
C GLU A 247 0.71 6.77 -28.07
N THR A 248 1.49 7.01 -27.02
CA THR A 248 2.19 8.28 -26.81
C THR A 248 3.29 8.53 -27.84
N ASN A 249 3.93 7.47 -28.36
CA ASN A 249 4.90 7.60 -29.44
C ASN A 249 4.23 7.79 -30.81
N LEU A 250 3.11 7.12 -31.09
CA LEU A 250 2.35 7.34 -32.33
C LEU A 250 1.85 8.79 -32.44
N LYS A 251 1.45 9.43 -31.32
CA LYS A 251 1.10 10.87 -31.28
C LYS A 251 2.26 11.80 -31.64
N ARG A 252 3.50 11.32 -31.76
CA ARG A 252 4.65 12.13 -32.22
C ARG A 252 4.93 11.96 -33.72
N ILE A 253 4.42 10.88 -34.31
CA ILE A 253 4.72 10.47 -35.70
C ILE A 253 3.55 10.78 -36.63
N ILE A 254 2.32 10.53 -36.16
CA ILE A 254 1.11 10.71 -36.96
C ILE A 254 0.78 12.21 -37.07
N PRO A 255 0.22 12.69 -38.19
CA PRO A 255 -0.31 14.06 -38.28
C PRO A 255 -1.55 14.27 -37.40
N ALA A 256 -1.71 15.46 -36.83
CA ALA A 256 -2.77 15.76 -35.86
C ALA A 256 -4.21 15.46 -36.35
N TYR A 257 -4.49 15.64 -37.64
CA TYR A 257 -5.81 15.38 -38.23
C TYR A 257 -6.16 13.87 -38.31
N LEU A 258 -5.18 12.97 -38.15
CA LEU A 258 -5.39 11.52 -38.13
C LEU A 258 -5.39 10.94 -36.71
N TYR A 259 -5.13 11.75 -35.67
CA TYR A 259 -5.01 11.27 -34.29
C TYR A 259 -6.25 10.54 -33.79
N LEU A 260 -7.44 11.05 -34.09
CA LEU A 260 -8.68 10.47 -33.57
C LEU A 260 -8.97 9.06 -34.10
N VAL A 261 -8.40 8.69 -35.24
CA VAL A 261 -8.68 7.41 -35.89
C VAL A 261 -7.48 6.48 -35.77
N ILE A 262 -6.30 6.91 -36.24
CA ILE A 262 -5.15 6.02 -36.41
C ILE A 262 -4.50 5.68 -35.07
N VAL A 263 -4.26 6.67 -34.22
CA VAL A 263 -3.54 6.47 -32.94
C VAL A 263 -4.25 5.45 -32.04
N PRO A 264 -5.55 5.60 -31.69
CA PRO A 264 -6.23 4.64 -30.83
C PRO A 264 -6.38 3.26 -31.48
N PHE A 265 -6.67 3.20 -32.78
CA PHE A 265 -6.82 1.93 -33.50
C PHE A 265 -5.52 1.11 -33.52
N VAL A 266 -4.43 1.73 -33.97
CA VAL A 266 -3.13 1.04 -34.10
C VAL A 266 -2.55 0.69 -32.73
N SER A 267 -2.62 1.61 -31.77
CA SER A 267 -2.07 1.36 -30.43
C SER A 267 -2.78 0.21 -29.73
N LEU A 268 -4.12 0.16 -29.76
CA LEU A 268 -4.89 -0.92 -29.16
C LEU A 268 -4.67 -2.24 -29.90
N LEU A 269 -4.72 -2.25 -31.22
CA LEU A 269 -4.51 -3.47 -32.02
C LEU A 269 -3.14 -4.09 -31.75
N LEU A 270 -2.08 -3.27 -31.79
CA LEU A 270 -0.73 -3.74 -31.49
C LEU A 270 -0.61 -4.21 -30.03
N ALA A 271 -1.21 -3.48 -29.08
CA ALA A 271 -1.18 -3.88 -27.69
C ALA A 271 -1.86 -5.24 -27.46
N VAL A 272 -3.01 -5.50 -28.07
CA VAL A 272 -3.72 -6.78 -27.93
C VAL A 272 -2.93 -7.93 -28.55
N ILE A 273 -2.37 -7.73 -29.75
CA ILE A 273 -1.53 -8.75 -30.42
C ILE A 273 -0.31 -9.09 -29.56
N VAL A 274 0.44 -8.06 -29.15
CA VAL A 274 1.67 -8.25 -28.35
C VAL A 274 1.34 -8.79 -26.96
N ALA A 275 0.20 -8.40 -26.37
CA ALA A 275 -0.27 -8.94 -25.10
C ALA A 275 -0.49 -10.45 -25.15
N HIS A 276 -1.16 -10.98 -26.17
CA HIS A 276 -1.44 -12.41 -26.22
C HIS A 276 -0.26 -13.23 -26.77
N ALA A 277 0.50 -12.68 -27.72
CA ALA A 277 1.62 -13.38 -28.34
C ALA A 277 2.86 -13.46 -27.43
N PHE A 278 3.18 -12.39 -26.68
CA PHE A 278 4.46 -12.27 -25.98
C PHE A 278 4.32 -11.83 -24.52
N ILE A 279 3.75 -10.65 -24.28
CA ILE A 279 3.74 -10.02 -22.95
C ILE A 279 2.99 -10.86 -21.93
N GLY A 280 1.88 -11.47 -22.33
CA GLY A 280 1.04 -12.27 -21.47
C GLY A 280 1.71 -13.56 -21.01
N PRO A 281 2.16 -14.44 -21.93
CA PRO A 281 2.93 -15.64 -21.56
C PRO A 281 4.18 -15.31 -20.77
N PHE A 282 4.93 -14.26 -21.17
CA PHE A 282 6.13 -13.82 -20.46
C PHE A 282 5.82 -13.28 -19.05
N GLY A 283 4.79 -12.43 -18.92
CA GLY A 283 4.36 -11.87 -17.65
C GLY A 283 3.85 -12.95 -16.69
N ARG A 284 3.18 -13.99 -17.22
CA ARG A 284 2.77 -15.16 -16.45
C ARG A 284 3.97 -15.96 -15.98
N TRP A 285 4.94 -16.22 -16.85
CA TRP A 285 6.18 -16.90 -16.49
C TRP A 285 6.95 -16.16 -15.38
N ILE A 286 7.03 -14.82 -15.46
CA ILE A 286 7.57 -14.00 -14.36
C ILE A 286 6.75 -14.22 -13.09
N GLY A 287 5.43 -14.14 -13.20
CA GLY A 287 4.52 -14.32 -12.08
C GLY A 287 4.64 -15.68 -11.40
N ASP A 288 4.79 -16.75 -12.17
CA ASP A 288 5.02 -18.11 -11.70
C ASP A 288 6.38 -18.22 -11.01
N GLY A 289 7.41 -17.56 -11.55
CA GLY A 289 8.72 -17.45 -10.93
C GLY A 289 8.69 -16.73 -9.57
N VAL A 290 7.94 -15.64 -9.47
CA VAL A 290 7.69 -14.93 -8.20
C VAL A 290 6.95 -15.84 -7.21
N GLY A 291 5.91 -16.55 -7.69
CA GLY A 291 5.18 -17.54 -6.92
C GLY A 291 6.07 -18.66 -6.38
N PHE A 292 6.93 -19.21 -7.23
CA PHE A 292 7.90 -20.23 -6.85
C PHE A 292 8.89 -19.71 -5.81
N ALA A 293 9.47 -18.53 -6.02
CA ALA A 293 10.44 -17.94 -5.09
C ALA A 293 9.81 -17.66 -3.72
N ALA A 294 8.60 -17.10 -3.69
CA ALA A 294 7.87 -16.88 -2.45
C ALA A 294 7.49 -18.20 -1.78
N LYS A 295 6.98 -19.18 -2.54
CA LYS A 295 6.71 -20.52 -2.01
C LYS A 295 7.97 -21.14 -1.41
N ALA A 296 9.12 -21.09 -2.10
CA ALA A 296 10.38 -21.59 -1.58
C ALA A 296 10.82 -20.85 -0.31
N ALA A 297 10.64 -19.53 -0.28
CA ALA A 297 10.94 -18.70 0.89
C ALA A 297 9.98 -18.95 2.07
N MET A 298 8.77 -19.48 1.82
CA MET A 298 7.68 -19.51 2.80
C MET A 298 7.13 -20.91 3.12
N THR A 299 7.63 -21.95 2.46
CA THR A 299 7.24 -23.36 2.69
C THR A 299 8.43 -24.27 3.02
N GLY A 300 9.62 -23.70 3.24
CA GLY A 300 10.83 -24.42 3.66
C GLY A 300 11.20 -24.19 5.13
N SER A 301 12.26 -24.86 5.60
CA SER A 301 12.79 -24.72 6.96
C SER A 301 13.21 -23.28 7.33
N PHE A 302 13.48 -22.44 6.34
CA PHE A 302 13.84 -21.03 6.52
C PHE A 302 12.65 -20.06 6.49
N ALA A 303 11.43 -20.54 6.22
CA ALA A 303 10.22 -19.71 6.20
C ALA A 303 9.99 -18.87 7.47
N PRO A 304 10.22 -19.40 8.69
CA PRO A 304 10.10 -18.60 9.90
C PRO A 304 11.07 -17.42 9.92
N ILE A 305 12.33 -17.65 9.51
CA ILE A 305 13.38 -16.62 9.50
C ILE A 305 13.07 -15.55 8.45
N GLY A 306 12.64 -15.97 7.25
CA GLY A 306 12.21 -15.06 6.20
C GLY A 306 11.04 -14.18 6.63
N ALA A 307 10.03 -14.77 7.25
CA ALA A 307 8.88 -14.04 7.78
C ALA A 307 9.28 -13.08 8.90
N ALA A 308 10.11 -13.50 9.84
CA ALA A 308 10.61 -12.66 10.93
C ALA A 308 11.42 -11.47 10.41
N LEU A 309 12.30 -11.69 9.43
CA LEU A 309 13.10 -10.65 8.80
C LEU A 309 12.21 -9.66 8.04
N PHE A 310 11.25 -10.16 7.28
CA PHE A 310 10.27 -9.34 6.58
C PHE A 310 9.46 -8.49 7.57
N GLY A 311 8.91 -9.10 8.63
CA GLY A 311 8.16 -8.40 9.68
C GLY A 311 8.98 -7.31 10.38
N PHE A 312 10.29 -7.53 10.58
CA PHE A 312 11.19 -6.52 11.13
C PHE A 312 11.44 -5.35 10.15
N LEU A 313 11.69 -5.66 8.88
CA LEU A 313 12.08 -4.68 7.85
C LEU A 313 10.89 -3.97 7.19
N TYR A 314 9.66 -4.47 7.36
CA TYR A 314 8.49 -3.92 6.68
C TYR A 314 8.23 -2.46 7.05
N ALA A 315 8.35 -2.10 8.33
CA ALA A 315 8.10 -0.72 8.76
C ALA A 315 9.08 0.30 8.10
N PRO A 316 10.40 0.03 7.99
CA PRO A 316 11.28 0.81 7.11
C PRO A 316 10.79 0.92 5.64
N LEU A 317 10.23 -0.14 5.06
CA LEU A 317 9.66 -0.09 3.70
C LEU A 317 8.40 0.78 3.61
N VAL A 318 7.64 0.89 4.70
CA VAL A 318 6.52 1.84 4.80
C VAL A 318 7.04 3.28 4.79
N ILE A 319 8.17 3.54 5.46
CA ILE A 319 8.82 4.86 5.46
C ILE A 319 9.35 5.23 4.08
N THR A 320 9.80 4.29 3.27
CA THR A 320 10.27 4.62 1.91
C THR A 320 9.14 4.64 0.88
N GLY A 321 7.93 4.20 1.26
CA GLY A 321 6.81 3.99 0.33
C GLY A 321 6.96 2.75 -0.55
N ILE A 322 8.08 2.02 -0.43
CA ILE A 322 8.39 0.83 -1.22
C ILE A 322 7.44 -0.32 -0.87
N HIS A 323 6.87 -0.35 0.34
CA HIS A 323 5.89 -1.36 0.74
C HIS A 323 4.72 -1.55 -0.24
N HIS A 324 4.31 -0.54 -1.03
CA HIS A 324 3.27 -0.73 -2.03
C HIS A 324 3.67 -1.70 -3.17
N THR A 325 4.97 -1.97 -3.36
CA THR A 325 5.43 -2.96 -4.33
C THR A 325 5.17 -4.39 -3.86
N THR A 326 5.07 -4.62 -2.54
CA THR A 326 4.72 -5.96 -2.01
C THR A 326 3.30 -6.34 -2.39
N ASN A 327 2.38 -5.37 -2.53
CA ASN A 327 1.02 -5.64 -2.98
C ASN A 327 0.99 -6.26 -4.39
N ALA A 328 1.88 -5.85 -5.30
CA ALA A 328 1.97 -6.47 -6.63
C ALA A 328 2.39 -7.95 -6.53
N VAL A 329 3.27 -8.26 -5.57
CA VAL A 329 3.69 -9.63 -5.25
C VAL A 329 2.53 -10.40 -4.62
N ASP A 330 1.87 -9.88 -3.59
CA ASP A 330 0.70 -10.48 -2.94
C ASP A 330 -0.36 -10.89 -3.97
N LEU A 331 -0.70 -10.01 -4.92
CA LEU A 331 -1.68 -10.29 -5.96
C LEU A 331 -1.27 -11.46 -6.88
N GLN A 332 0.03 -11.58 -7.16
CA GLN A 332 0.56 -12.72 -7.92
C GLN A 332 0.54 -14.02 -7.10
N LEU A 333 0.83 -13.94 -5.80
CA LEU A 333 0.81 -15.09 -4.90
C LEU A 333 -0.59 -15.65 -4.72
N MET A 334 -1.59 -14.78 -4.59
CA MET A 334 -3.00 -15.17 -4.53
C MET A 334 -3.39 -16.11 -5.68
N GLN A 335 -2.90 -15.83 -6.90
CA GLN A 335 -3.18 -16.64 -8.08
C GLN A 335 -2.40 -17.95 -8.11
N SER A 336 -1.11 -17.91 -7.79
CA SER A 336 -0.22 -19.07 -7.92
C SER A 336 -0.28 -20.04 -6.74
N MET A 337 -0.68 -19.58 -5.56
CA MET A 337 -0.69 -20.37 -4.31
C MET A 337 -2.08 -20.52 -3.68
N GLY A 338 -3.13 -19.91 -4.25
CA GLY A 338 -4.47 -19.88 -3.65
C GLY A 338 -4.58 -18.96 -2.43
N GLY A 339 -3.58 -18.10 -2.23
CA GLY A 339 -3.49 -17.17 -1.11
C GLY A 339 -2.14 -16.46 -1.10
N THR A 340 -1.97 -15.51 -0.18
CA THR A 340 -0.70 -14.83 0.02
C THR A 340 -0.23 -14.93 1.48
N PRO A 341 1.01 -15.37 1.71
CA PRO A 341 1.59 -15.43 3.04
C PRO A 341 2.27 -14.10 3.47
N ILE A 342 2.37 -13.09 2.59
CA ILE A 342 2.98 -11.79 2.89
C ILE A 342 1.98 -10.88 3.63
N TRP A 343 0.73 -10.80 3.14
CA TRP A 343 -0.32 -9.97 3.76
C TRP A 343 -0.53 -10.16 5.27
N PRO A 344 -0.55 -11.40 5.82
CA PRO A 344 -0.61 -11.61 7.28
C PRO A 344 0.50 -10.86 8.04
N LEU A 345 1.72 -10.84 7.50
CA LEU A 345 2.87 -10.20 8.14
C LEU A 345 2.73 -8.66 8.09
N ILE A 346 2.19 -8.14 6.99
CA ILE A 346 1.86 -6.71 6.83
C ILE A 346 0.83 -6.28 7.87
N ALA A 347 -0.26 -7.03 8.01
CA ALA A 347 -1.30 -6.72 8.97
C ALA A 347 -0.78 -6.76 10.42
N LEU A 348 0.06 -7.74 10.77
CA LEU A 348 0.74 -7.81 12.08
C LEU A 348 1.70 -6.63 12.32
N SER A 349 2.44 -6.19 11.29
CA SER A 349 3.27 -4.99 11.40
C SER A 349 2.42 -3.75 11.72
N ASN A 350 1.23 -3.61 11.12
CA ASN A 350 0.34 -2.49 11.40
C ASN A 350 -0.15 -2.48 12.86
N ILE A 351 -0.53 -3.66 13.36
CA ILE A 351 -0.88 -3.87 14.76
C ILE A 351 0.30 -3.50 15.66
N ALA A 352 1.52 -3.92 15.32
CA ALA A 352 2.70 -3.63 16.12
C ALA A 352 3.05 -2.14 16.18
N GLN A 353 2.90 -1.41 15.05
CA GLN A 353 3.11 0.04 15.01
C GLN A 353 2.11 0.79 15.90
N ALA A 354 0.82 0.41 15.84
CA ALA A 354 -0.21 0.94 16.72
C ALA A 354 0.10 0.66 18.19
N SER A 355 0.54 -0.57 18.49
CA SER A 355 0.81 -1.07 19.83
C SER A 355 1.99 -0.34 20.50
N ALA A 356 3.04 0.01 19.75
CA ALA A 356 4.09 0.87 20.26
C ALA A 356 3.57 2.28 20.62
N VAL A 357 2.67 2.85 19.82
CA VAL A 357 2.02 4.14 20.16
C VAL A 357 1.15 4.02 21.40
N VAL A 358 0.43 2.91 21.58
CA VAL A 358 -0.31 2.62 22.81
C VAL A 358 0.62 2.61 24.03
N GLY A 359 1.81 2.03 23.91
CA GLY A 359 2.83 2.11 24.96
C GLY A 359 3.17 3.55 25.36
N ILE A 360 3.31 4.46 24.38
CA ILE A 360 3.52 5.90 24.62
C ILE A 360 2.30 6.55 25.28
N ILE A 361 1.09 6.27 24.81
CA ILE A 361 -0.17 6.80 25.37
C ILE A 361 -0.30 6.46 26.86
N LEU A 362 0.04 5.22 27.22
CA LEU A 362 -0.07 4.74 28.60
C LEU A 362 0.91 5.44 29.55
N ILE A 363 2.12 5.79 29.08
CA ILE A 363 3.19 6.30 29.94
C ILE A 363 3.37 7.82 29.93
N SER A 364 3.16 8.49 28.79
CA SER A 364 3.52 9.91 28.62
C SER A 364 2.53 10.87 29.29
N ARG A 365 1.24 10.49 29.39
CA ARG A 365 0.10 11.25 29.99
C ARG A 365 -0.12 12.71 29.58
N LYS A 366 0.79 13.36 28.84
CA LYS A 366 0.70 14.74 28.37
C LYS A 366 -0.46 14.94 27.39
N GLU A 367 -1.35 15.89 27.65
CA GLU A 367 -2.53 16.18 26.81
C GLU A 367 -2.16 16.45 25.34
N ASN A 368 -1.19 17.34 25.08
CA ASN A 368 -0.73 17.67 23.73
C ASN A 368 -0.22 16.46 22.92
N GLU A 369 0.27 15.42 23.61
CA GLU A 369 0.73 14.19 22.96
C GLU A 369 -0.42 13.22 22.70
N ARG A 370 -1.43 13.17 23.58
CA ARG A 370 -2.62 12.34 23.42
C ARG A 370 -3.49 12.77 22.24
N GLU A 371 -3.56 14.08 21.96
CA GLU A 371 -4.28 14.63 20.79
C GLU A 371 -3.81 14.05 19.45
N ILE A 372 -2.56 13.57 19.38
CA ILE A 372 -1.98 12.99 18.16
C ILE A 372 -1.92 11.47 18.29
N SER A 373 -1.41 10.97 19.41
CA SER A 373 -1.11 9.56 19.60
C SER A 373 -2.37 8.70 19.60
N VAL A 374 -3.48 9.15 20.21
CA VAL A 374 -4.73 8.36 20.25
C VAL A 374 -5.34 8.19 18.85
N PRO A 375 -5.60 9.26 18.07
CA PRO A 375 -6.08 9.10 16.69
C PRO A 375 -5.11 8.30 15.81
N ALA A 376 -3.80 8.48 16.00
CA ALA A 376 -2.78 7.77 15.26
C ALA A 376 -2.76 6.26 15.55
N ALA A 377 -2.92 5.86 16.82
CA ALA A 377 -3.01 4.45 17.21
C ALA A 377 -4.27 3.79 16.63
N ILE A 378 -5.42 4.47 16.68
CA ILE A 378 -6.67 3.98 16.08
C ILE A 378 -6.50 3.78 14.57
N SER A 379 -5.97 4.79 13.87
CA SER A 379 -5.67 4.72 12.45
C SER A 379 -4.78 3.53 12.11
N ALA A 380 -3.70 3.31 12.87
CA ALA A 380 -2.77 2.21 12.65
C ALA A 380 -3.40 0.83 12.92
N TYR A 381 -4.24 0.70 13.95
CA TYR A 381 -5.01 -0.53 14.17
C TYR A 381 -6.06 -0.80 13.08
N LEU A 382 -6.45 0.21 12.32
CA LEU A 382 -7.30 0.07 11.13
C LEU A 382 -6.49 -0.07 9.83
N GLY A 383 -5.16 -0.22 9.93
CA GLY A 383 -4.28 -0.52 8.81
C GLY A 383 -3.60 0.69 8.17
N VAL A 384 -3.79 1.91 8.69
CA VAL A 384 -3.13 3.13 8.20
C VAL A 384 -2.10 3.60 9.23
N THR A 385 -0.84 3.22 9.04
CA THR A 385 0.23 3.36 10.03
C THR A 385 0.98 4.69 9.97
N GLU A 386 0.85 5.47 8.89
CA GLU A 386 1.60 6.70 8.69
C GLU A 386 1.44 7.71 9.84
N PRO A 387 0.22 7.97 10.37
CA PRO A 387 0.07 8.87 11.51
C PRO A 387 0.82 8.38 12.76
N ALA A 388 0.81 7.07 13.03
CA ALA A 388 1.50 6.46 14.17
C ALA A 388 3.03 6.52 14.01
N MET A 389 3.50 6.16 12.83
CA MET A 389 4.93 6.11 12.50
C MET A 389 5.57 7.49 12.55
N TYR A 390 5.02 8.45 11.81
CA TYR A 390 5.59 9.80 11.72
C TYR A 390 5.24 10.67 12.92
N GLY A 391 4.04 10.50 13.49
CA GLY A 391 3.57 11.34 14.59
C GLY A 391 4.24 10.99 15.93
N ILE A 392 4.59 9.73 16.15
CA ILE A 392 5.04 9.23 17.46
C ILE A 392 6.28 8.32 17.36
N ASN A 393 6.22 7.22 16.59
CA ASN A 393 7.25 6.19 16.68
C ASN A 393 8.63 6.67 16.23
N LEU A 394 8.69 7.46 15.16
CA LEU A 394 9.94 8.07 14.67
C LEU A 394 10.39 9.27 15.50
N LYS A 395 9.44 10.04 16.06
CA LYS A 395 9.75 11.15 16.97
C LYS A 395 10.61 10.68 18.15
N TYR A 396 10.22 9.57 18.78
CA TYR A 396 10.96 8.99 19.90
C TYR A 396 12.02 7.96 19.48
N LYS A 397 11.99 7.50 18.22
CA LYS A 397 12.84 6.47 17.59
C LYS A 397 12.74 5.07 18.19
N PHE A 398 12.78 4.94 19.51
CA PHE A 398 12.73 3.65 20.19
C PHE A 398 11.37 2.92 20.06
N PRO A 399 10.19 3.58 20.01
CA PRO A 399 8.93 2.87 19.83
C PRO A 399 8.86 2.20 18.45
N MET A 400 9.46 2.83 17.42
CA MET A 400 9.61 2.21 16.10
C MET A 400 10.34 0.87 16.18
N LEU A 401 11.47 0.83 16.90
CA LEU A 401 12.22 -0.42 17.09
C LEU A 401 11.42 -1.46 17.90
N CYS A 402 10.70 -1.03 18.94
CA CYS A 402 9.83 -1.91 19.73
C CYS A 402 8.73 -2.54 18.87
N ALA A 403 8.10 -1.76 17.98
CA ALA A 403 7.14 -2.24 17.00
C ALA A 403 7.78 -3.23 16.01
N MET A 404 8.96 -2.93 15.48
CA MET A 404 9.67 -3.82 14.54
C MET A 404 10.01 -5.17 15.19
N VAL A 405 10.42 -5.18 16.47
CA VAL A 405 10.68 -6.42 17.22
C VAL A 405 9.39 -7.23 17.43
N GLY A 406 8.30 -6.59 17.88
CA GLY A 406 7.03 -7.31 18.06
C GLY A 406 6.45 -7.83 16.74
N SER A 407 6.55 -7.05 15.66
CA SER A 407 6.19 -7.46 14.30
C SER A 407 7.01 -8.68 13.85
N SER A 408 8.33 -8.67 14.07
CA SER A 408 9.22 -9.78 13.74
C SER A 408 8.85 -11.07 14.47
N LEU A 409 8.56 -11.00 15.77
CA LEU A 409 8.17 -12.17 16.57
C LEU A 409 6.78 -12.70 16.17
N ALA A 410 5.83 -11.82 15.89
CA ALA A 410 4.52 -12.22 15.38
C ALA A 410 4.64 -12.87 13.99
N ALA A 411 5.46 -12.28 13.11
CA ALA A 411 5.72 -12.81 11.78
C ALA A 411 6.45 -14.17 11.82
N LEU A 412 7.34 -14.37 12.79
CA LEU A 412 7.99 -15.67 13.05
C LEU A 412 6.94 -16.77 13.29
N ILE A 413 5.93 -16.49 14.12
CA ILE A 413 4.81 -17.43 14.40
C ILE A 413 4.06 -17.76 13.11
N CYS A 414 3.73 -16.75 12.30
CA CYS A 414 3.08 -16.96 11.02
C CYS A 414 3.94 -17.78 10.05
N GLY A 415 5.26 -17.53 10.01
CA GLY A 415 6.19 -18.28 9.17
C GLY A 415 6.35 -19.74 9.60
N PHE A 416 6.29 -20.05 10.90
CA PHE A 416 6.27 -21.44 11.40
C PHE A 416 5.01 -22.19 11.01
N ALA A 417 3.85 -21.53 11.10
CA ALA A 417 2.57 -22.16 10.81
C ALA A 417 2.14 -22.08 9.34
N GLY A 418 2.93 -21.42 8.48
CA GLY A 418 2.60 -21.23 7.07
C GLY A 418 1.31 -20.43 6.86
N VAL A 419 1.05 -19.43 7.71
CA VAL A 419 -0.20 -18.66 7.68
C VAL A 419 -0.38 -17.95 6.34
N MET A 420 -1.55 -18.16 5.71
CA MET A 420 -1.92 -17.52 4.44
C MET A 420 -3.18 -16.68 4.58
N ALA A 421 -3.21 -15.58 3.82
CA ALA A 421 -4.41 -14.79 3.56
C ALA A 421 -5.05 -15.20 2.22
N ASN A 422 -6.37 -15.08 2.12
CA ASN A 422 -7.07 -15.21 0.83
C ASN A 422 -6.68 -14.10 -0.15
N GLY A 423 -6.30 -12.94 0.38
CA GLY A 423 -5.77 -11.85 -0.41
C GLY A 423 -5.47 -10.60 0.40
N ILE A 424 -5.16 -9.54 -0.33
CA ILE A 424 -5.05 -8.18 0.21
C ILE A 424 -6.43 -7.74 0.69
N GLY A 425 -6.52 -7.28 1.93
CA GLY A 425 -7.77 -6.77 2.51
C GLY A 425 -7.54 -5.58 3.43
N VAL A 426 -8.27 -5.49 4.54
CA VAL A 426 -7.99 -4.47 5.57
C VAL A 426 -6.76 -4.89 6.37
N GLY A 427 -5.85 -3.94 6.62
CA GLY A 427 -4.71 -4.15 7.53
C GLY A 427 -5.09 -3.94 8.99
N GLY A 428 -4.17 -4.20 9.92
CA GLY A 428 -4.42 -3.97 11.34
C GLY A 428 -5.32 -5.05 11.97
N LEU A 429 -6.09 -4.70 13.01
CA LEU A 429 -6.94 -5.63 13.77
C LEU A 429 -7.98 -6.35 12.90
N PRO A 430 -8.71 -5.67 11.98
CA PRO A 430 -9.67 -6.37 11.12
C PRO A 430 -9.00 -7.28 10.09
N GLY A 431 -7.66 -7.25 9.96
CA GLY A 431 -6.93 -8.05 8.97
C GLY A 431 -7.05 -9.56 9.16
N ILE A 432 -7.45 -10.03 10.35
CA ILE A 432 -7.80 -11.45 10.57
C ILE A 432 -8.88 -11.93 9.59
N LEU A 433 -9.81 -11.05 9.18
CA LEU A 433 -10.87 -11.41 8.22
C LEU A 433 -10.31 -11.79 6.85
N SER A 434 -9.13 -11.27 6.47
CA SER A 434 -8.48 -11.63 5.21
C SER A 434 -7.69 -12.96 5.30
N ILE A 435 -7.46 -13.47 6.50
CA ILE A 435 -6.72 -14.72 6.76
C ILE A 435 -7.59 -15.92 6.44
N GLN A 436 -7.02 -16.98 5.87
CA GLN A 436 -7.76 -18.21 5.64
C GLN A 436 -8.22 -18.80 6.98
N PRO A 437 -9.50 -19.22 7.10
CA PRO A 437 -10.09 -19.68 8.36
C PRO A 437 -9.26 -20.65 9.18
N GLN A 438 -8.61 -21.63 8.54
CA GLN A 438 -7.83 -22.65 9.24
C GLN A 438 -6.63 -22.08 10.03
N TYR A 439 -6.18 -20.86 9.73
CA TYR A 439 -5.06 -20.22 10.42
C TYR A 439 -5.48 -19.22 11.51
N TRP A 440 -6.78 -18.98 11.72
CA TRP A 440 -7.26 -17.91 12.61
C TRP A 440 -6.78 -18.04 14.05
N ALA A 441 -6.72 -19.25 14.59
CA ALA A 441 -6.24 -19.49 15.95
C ALA A 441 -4.76 -19.08 16.10
N VAL A 442 -3.90 -19.54 15.18
CA VAL A 442 -2.47 -19.21 15.20
C VAL A 442 -2.24 -17.73 14.90
N TYR A 443 -3.01 -17.16 13.96
CA TYR A 443 -2.92 -15.74 13.65
C TYR A 443 -3.37 -14.87 14.83
N SER A 444 -4.38 -15.28 15.59
CA SER A 444 -4.81 -14.59 16.82
C SER A 444 -3.71 -14.57 17.88
N LEU A 445 -2.96 -15.67 18.02
CA LEU A 445 -1.77 -15.70 18.87
C LEU A 445 -0.70 -14.72 18.37
N ALA A 446 -0.42 -14.70 17.06
CA ALA A 446 0.52 -13.75 16.48
C ALA A 446 0.06 -12.29 16.68
N MET A 447 -1.24 -12.00 16.56
CA MET A 447 -1.82 -10.68 16.87
C MET A 447 -1.58 -10.30 18.33
N LEU A 448 -1.79 -11.23 19.27
CA LEU A 448 -1.53 -10.99 20.68
C LEU A 448 -0.04 -10.64 20.92
N VAL A 449 0.88 -11.35 20.26
CA VAL A 449 2.32 -11.03 20.31
C VAL A 449 2.61 -9.64 19.73
N ALA A 450 2.02 -9.31 18.58
CA ALA A 450 2.14 -8.00 17.94
C ALA A 450 1.55 -6.86 18.79
N ILE A 451 0.64 -7.16 19.73
CA ILE A 451 0.09 -6.19 20.67
C ILE A 451 0.96 -6.07 21.91
N VAL A 452 1.16 -7.18 22.61
CA VAL A 452 1.76 -7.20 23.94
C VAL A 452 3.24 -6.81 23.88
N VAL A 453 4.01 -7.36 22.94
CA VAL A 453 5.46 -7.15 22.89
C VAL A 453 5.80 -5.67 22.65
N PRO A 454 5.27 -4.98 21.62
CA PRO A 454 5.56 -3.57 21.40
C PRO A 454 5.13 -2.67 22.56
N VAL A 455 3.95 -2.93 23.16
CA VAL A 455 3.48 -2.16 24.34
C VAL A 455 4.48 -2.29 25.48
N VAL A 456 4.81 -3.53 25.87
CA VAL A 456 5.70 -3.80 27.01
C VAL A 456 7.11 -3.24 26.76
N LEU A 457 7.70 -3.50 25.59
CA LEU A 457 9.03 -2.98 25.25
C LEU A 457 9.06 -1.46 25.25
N THR A 458 8.01 -0.81 24.70
CA THR A 458 7.92 0.66 24.69
C THR A 458 7.87 1.20 26.12
N LEU A 459 7.05 0.62 26.99
CA LEU A 459 6.96 1.03 28.40
C LEU A 459 8.31 0.89 29.13
N LEU A 460 9.00 -0.24 28.94
CA LEU A 460 10.29 -0.50 29.58
C LEU A 460 11.38 0.46 29.10
N VAL A 461 11.50 0.66 27.78
CA VAL A 461 12.52 1.55 27.21
C VAL A 461 12.24 3.00 27.57
N TYR A 462 10.97 3.43 27.56
CA TYR A 462 10.60 4.78 27.96
C TYR A 462 10.96 5.06 29.43
N LYS A 463 10.63 4.15 30.36
CA LYS A 463 11.03 4.27 31.79
C LYS A 463 12.55 4.38 31.94
N ARG A 464 13.30 3.57 31.19
CA ARG A 464 14.77 3.62 31.22
C ARG A 464 15.31 4.95 30.69
N GLN A 465 14.72 5.51 29.64
CA GLN A 465 15.13 6.81 29.10
C GLN A 465 14.75 7.98 30.03
N GLN A 466 13.62 7.91 30.73
CA GLN A 466 13.28 8.86 31.79
C GLN A 466 14.26 8.79 32.96
N ALA A 467 14.59 7.60 33.44
CA ALA A 467 15.58 7.41 34.51
C ALA A 467 16.97 7.93 34.11
N ALA A 468 17.32 7.85 32.83
CA ALA A 468 18.55 8.40 32.28
C ALA A 468 18.50 9.91 31.96
N GLY A 469 17.42 10.62 32.31
CA GLY A 469 17.25 12.05 32.08
C GLY A 469 17.11 12.46 30.60
N LYS A 470 16.96 11.50 29.68
CA LYS A 470 16.84 11.76 28.23
C LYS A 470 15.43 12.17 27.80
N LEU A 471 14.43 11.87 28.64
CA LEU A 471 13.04 12.25 28.45
C LEU A 471 12.56 13.00 29.70
N ALA A 472 11.86 14.11 29.49
CA ALA A 472 11.25 14.84 30.60
C ALA A 472 10.30 13.92 31.39
N GLN A 473 10.35 14.02 32.72
CA GLN A 473 9.41 13.29 33.59
C GLN A 473 7.98 13.64 33.18
N ALA A 474 7.14 12.62 33.05
CA ALA A 474 5.71 12.83 32.86
C ALA A 474 5.19 13.49 34.16
N SER A 475 4.61 14.68 34.05
CA SER A 475 3.85 15.27 35.15
C SER A 475 2.73 14.30 35.53
N ALA A 476 2.65 13.98 36.83
CA ALA A 476 1.79 12.92 37.39
C ALA A 476 0.32 12.98 36.94
#